data_AF-A0A1X1B0Q7-F1
#
_entry.id   AF-A0A1X1B0Q7-F1
#
_cell.length_a   1.000
_cell.length_b   1.000
_cell.length_c   1.000
_cell.angle_alpha   90.00
_cell.angle_beta   90.00
_cell.angle_gamma   90.00
#
_symmetry.space_group_name_H-M   'P 1'
#
loop_
_entity.id
_entity.type
_entity.pdbx_description
1 polymer ?
#
loop_
_entity_poly.entity_id
_entity_poly.type
_entity_poly.pdbx_seq_one_letter_code
_entity_poly.pdbx_strand_id
1 'polypeptide(L)'
;MVLVVGVLVAGLYVVGRLNPVPAPVITGDVLGPDNGEEVSAYLVRAEASLSGADDERWALISLVDPMETVDVWSLTQNTSMPRNASTSLSQSIFNVPIDRVQTPTVAVPSGNTESSFIASSQVAAVSVLQRSTGTERARAVGDVAAARLRAGCVCVIGVVVRASLDRLRTLAEMSQVRAVQALPADASSGLFSVVPLLPTMTTVVAPTPDDGAIPAA
;
A
#
# COMPACT_ATOMS: atom_id res chain seq x y z
N MET A 1 55.32 15.67 4.68
CA MET A 1 53.87 15.96 4.87
C MET A 1 53.12 16.01 3.54
N VAL A 2 53.54 16.85 2.58
CA VAL A 2 52.87 17.03 1.27
C VAL A 2 52.70 15.71 0.49
N LEU A 3 53.71 14.85 0.50
CA LEU A 3 53.69 13.57 -0.22
C LEU A 3 52.67 12.58 0.36
N VAL A 4 52.54 12.53 1.69
CA VAL A 4 51.56 11.70 2.40
C VAL A 4 50.15 12.19 2.13
N VAL A 5 49.94 13.52 2.13
CA VAL A 5 48.66 14.13 1.78
C VAL A 5 48.29 13.82 0.32
N GLY A 6 49.25 13.92 -0.60
CA GLY A 6 49.02 13.61 -2.02
C GLY A 6 48.63 12.16 -2.25
N VAL A 7 49.30 11.21 -1.60
CA VAL A 7 48.97 9.78 -1.69
C VAL A 7 47.58 9.49 -1.11
N LEU A 8 47.23 10.13 0.01
CA LEU A 8 45.92 9.95 0.64
C LEU A 8 44.78 10.49 -0.23
N VAL A 9 44.96 11.67 -0.82
CA VAL A 9 43.98 12.28 -1.74
C VAL A 9 43.83 11.44 -3.02
N ALA A 10 44.93 10.96 -3.59
CA ALA A 10 44.90 10.08 -4.76
C ALA A 10 44.21 8.74 -4.45
N GLY A 11 44.48 8.16 -3.28
CA GLY A 11 43.82 6.95 -2.80
C GLY A 11 42.31 7.12 -2.67
N LEU A 12 41.86 8.18 -2.00
CA LEU A 12 40.43 8.49 -1.85
C LEU A 12 39.76 8.74 -3.20
N TYR A 13 40.44 9.42 -4.12
CA TYR A 13 39.93 9.64 -5.48
C TYR A 13 39.77 8.33 -6.24
N VAL A 14 40.76 7.43 -6.20
CA VAL A 14 40.67 6.11 -6.85
C VAL A 14 39.54 5.28 -6.24
N VAL A 15 39.40 5.27 -4.92
CA VAL A 15 38.30 4.56 -4.23
C VAL A 15 36.93 5.11 -4.65
N GLY A 16 36.76 6.43 -4.72
CA GLY A 16 35.51 7.05 -5.17
C GLY A 16 35.20 6.80 -6.65
N ARG A 17 36.23 6.70 -7.50
CA ARG A 17 36.10 6.34 -8.92
C ARG A 17 35.68 4.88 -9.11
N LEU A 18 36.20 3.97 -8.28
CA LEU A 18 35.90 2.54 -8.33
C LEU A 18 34.56 2.20 -7.65
N ASN A 19 34.07 3.08 -6.77
CA ASN A 19 32.79 2.94 -6.06
C ASN A 19 31.94 4.20 -6.29
N PRO A 20 31.45 4.43 -7.53
CA PRO A 20 30.59 5.57 -7.79
C PRO A 20 29.35 5.49 -6.87
N VAL A 21 28.98 6.62 -6.27
CA VAL A 21 27.71 6.73 -5.54
C VAL A 21 26.58 6.40 -6.53
N PRO A 22 25.72 5.40 -6.27
CA PRO A 22 24.59 5.13 -7.14
C PRO A 22 23.79 6.41 -7.37
N ALA A 23 23.50 6.74 -8.62
CA ALA A 23 22.64 7.87 -8.92
C ALA A 23 21.27 7.65 -8.22
N PRO A 24 20.68 8.68 -7.60
CA PRO A 24 19.34 8.57 -7.05
C PRO A 24 18.39 8.07 -8.14
N VAL A 25 17.73 6.94 -7.90
CA VAL A 25 16.70 6.46 -8.83
C VAL A 25 15.53 7.44 -8.77
N ILE A 26 15.10 7.96 -9.91
CA ILE A 26 13.91 8.80 -9.97
C ILE A 26 12.71 7.90 -9.65
N THR A 27 12.14 8.06 -8.46
CA THR A 27 10.92 7.38 -8.03
C THR A 27 9.73 8.09 -8.68
N GLY A 28 9.30 7.62 -9.85
CA GLY A 28 8.18 8.21 -10.61
C GLY A 28 6.86 7.46 -10.46
N ASP A 29 6.91 6.18 -10.08
CA ASP A 29 5.73 5.31 -10.12
C ASP A 29 4.86 5.48 -8.86
N VAL A 30 3.55 5.57 -9.08
CA VAL A 30 2.54 5.68 -8.03
C VAL A 30 1.43 4.66 -8.30
N LEU A 31 1.16 3.83 -7.30
CA LEU A 31 -0.06 3.04 -7.21
C LEU A 31 -1.11 3.84 -6.47
N GLY A 32 -2.25 4.09 -7.09
CA GLY A 32 -3.32 4.89 -6.51
C GLY A 32 -3.88 5.99 -7.41
N PRO A 33 -4.98 6.61 -6.96
CA PRO A 33 -5.48 7.83 -7.57
C PRO A 33 -4.59 9.03 -7.26
N ASP A 34 -4.68 10.05 -8.10
CA ASP A 34 -4.13 11.38 -7.84
C ASP A 34 -5.07 12.21 -6.95
N ASN A 35 -4.51 13.17 -6.21
CA ASN A 35 -5.31 14.10 -5.40
C ASN A 35 -6.22 14.94 -6.31
N GLY A 36 -7.52 14.94 -6.02
CA GLY A 36 -8.53 15.64 -6.82
C GLY A 36 -8.92 14.92 -8.12
N GLU A 37 -8.40 13.72 -8.38
CA GLU A 37 -8.84 12.91 -9.52
C GLU A 37 -10.31 12.49 -9.36
N GLU A 38 -11.06 12.53 -10.46
CA GLU A 38 -12.38 11.88 -10.51
C GLU A 38 -12.20 10.38 -10.33
N VAL A 39 -12.92 9.78 -9.39
CA VAL A 39 -12.77 8.35 -9.08
C VAL A 39 -13.06 7.51 -10.31
N SER A 40 -14.04 7.90 -11.14
CA SER A 40 -14.33 7.21 -12.40
C SER A 40 -13.14 7.22 -13.37
N ALA A 41 -12.38 8.31 -13.45
CA ALA A 41 -11.18 8.41 -14.28
C ALA A 41 -10.07 7.50 -13.76
N TYR A 42 -9.87 7.45 -12.44
CA TYR A 42 -8.94 6.52 -11.80
C TYR A 42 -9.29 5.07 -12.11
N LEU A 43 -10.56 4.67 -12.01
CA LEU A 43 -10.99 3.29 -12.27
C LEU A 43 -10.68 2.87 -13.71
N VAL A 44 -10.95 3.73 -14.70
CA VAL A 44 -10.62 3.49 -16.11
C VAL A 44 -9.10 3.35 -16.31
N ARG A 45 -8.31 4.20 -15.66
CA ARG A 45 -6.84 4.17 -15.73
C ARG A 45 -6.28 2.89 -15.08
N ALA A 46 -6.83 2.47 -13.95
CA ALA A 46 -6.46 1.24 -13.28
C ALA A 46 -6.76 0.02 -14.16
N GLU A 47 -7.94 -0.07 -14.76
CA GLU A 47 -8.30 -1.15 -15.68
C GLU A 47 -7.37 -1.19 -16.91
N ALA A 48 -7.09 -0.04 -17.53
CA ALA A 48 -6.20 0.05 -18.67
C ALA A 48 -4.77 -0.47 -18.37
N SER A 49 -4.31 -0.34 -17.12
CA SER A 49 -3.00 -0.81 -16.68
C SER A 49 -2.85 -2.34 -16.69
N LEU A 50 -3.96 -3.08 -16.77
CA LEU A 50 -3.98 -4.54 -16.81
C LEU A 50 -3.75 -5.11 -18.23
N SER A 51 -3.62 -4.25 -19.24
CA SER A 51 -3.30 -4.67 -20.60
C SER A 51 -1.83 -5.10 -20.76
N GLY A 52 -1.59 -6.04 -21.66
CA GLY A 52 -0.23 -6.54 -21.98
C GLY A 52 -0.03 -8.03 -21.72
N ALA A 53 1.22 -8.46 -21.80
CA ALA A 53 1.62 -9.86 -21.59
C ALA A 53 1.51 -10.28 -20.11
N ASP A 54 1.33 -11.58 -19.85
CA ASP A 54 1.04 -12.12 -18.51
C ASP A 54 2.24 -12.19 -17.55
N ASP A 55 3.15 -11.23 -17.65
CA ASP A 55 4.31 -11.08 -16.77
C ASP A 55 3.89 -10.62 -15.36
N GLU A 56 4.76 -10.86 -14.37
CA GLU A 56 4.54 -10.38 -13.00
C GLU A 56 4.64 -8.86 -12.89
N ARG A 57 3.69 -8.27 -12.16
CA ARG A 57 3.64 -6.83 -11.88
C ARG A 57 3.39 -6.56 -10.42
N TRP A 58 3.94 -5.46 -9.94
CA TRP A 58 3.46 -4.83 -8.71
C TRP A 58 2.09 -4.23 -8.96
N ALA A 59 1.15 -4.46 -8.06
CA ALA A 59 -0.20 -3.96 -8.21
C ALA A 59 -0.82 -3.57 -6.88
N LEU A 60 -1.72 -2.59 -6.93
CA LEU A 60 -2.62 -2.23 -5.84
C LEU A 60 -3.99 -2.79 -6.13
N ILE A 61 -4.50 -3.59 -5.20
CA ILE A 61 -5.90 -4.03 -5.16
C ILE A 61 -6.62 -3.10 -4.19
N SER A 62 -7.61 -2.37 -4.69
CA SER A 62 -8.51 -1.53 -3.88
C SER A 62 -9.83 -2.26 -3.67
N LEU A 63 -10.33 -2.33 -2.44
CA LEU A 63 -11.56 -3.04 -2.12
C LEU A 63 -12.78 -2.12 -2.24
N VAL A 64 -13.95 -2.71 -2.52
CA VAL A 64 -15.23 -1.98 -2.57
C VAL A 64 -15.59 -1.46 -1.19
N ASP A 65 -15.59 -2.36 -0.21
CA ASP A 65 -15.83 -2.09 1.21
C ASP A 65 -14.62 -2.57 2.03
N PRO A 66 -14.41 -2.04 3.25
CA PRO A 66 -13.42 -2.61 4.15
C PRO A 66 -13.71 -4.08 4.44
N MET A 67 -12.66 -4.90 4.57
CA MET A 67 -12.77 -6.34 4.82
C MET A 67 -11.91 -6.77 6.03
N GLU A 68 -12.18 -7.95 6.57
CA GLU A 68 -11.28 -8.58 7.56
C GLU A 68 -10.04 -9.17 6.88
N THR A 69 -8.96 -9.31 7.64
CA THR A 69 -7.70 -9.87 7.12
C THR A 69 -7.85 -11.30 6.60
N VAL A 70 -8.66 -12.13 7.25
CA VAL A 70 -8.90 -13.52 6.83
C VAL A 70 -9.64 -13.61 5.49
N ASP A 71 -10.60 -12.70 5.26
CA ASP A 71 -11.36 -12.65 4.01
C ASP A 71 -10.50 -12.15 2.87
N VAL A 72 -9.66 -11.14 3.10
CA VAL A 72 -8.72 -10.64 2.10
C VAL A 72 -7.68 -11.71 1.75
N TRP A 73 -7.16 -12.44 2.73
CA TRP A 73 -6.27 -13.58 2.48
C TRP A 73 -6.95 -14.63 1.59
N SER A 74 -8.19 -15.01 1.90
CA SER A 74 -8.96 -15.97 1.11
C SER A 74 -9.23 -15.47 -0.32
N LEU A 75 -9.53 -14.18 -0.47
CA LEU A 75 -9.74 -13.51 -1.75
C LEU A 75 -8.46 -13.57 -2.62
N THR A 76 -7.32 -13.17 -2.06
CA THR A 76 -6.06 -13.05 -2.80
C THR A 76 -5.37 -14.39 -3.03
N GLN A 77 -5.62 -15.39 -2.18
CA GLN A 77 -5.00 -16.72 -2.29
C GLN A 77 -5.94 -17.77 -2.91
N ASN A 78 -7.10 -17.35 -3.44
CA ASN A 78 -8.11 -18.26 -4.00
C ASN A 78 -7.48 -19.29 -4.96
N THR A 79 -7.67 -20.57 -4.61
CA THR A 79 -7.07 -21.76 -5.20
C THR A 79 -7.79 -22.27 -6.45
N SER A 80 -8.95 -21.69 -6.79
CA SER A 80 -9.66 -21.98 -8.05
C SER A 80 -8.94 -21.43 -9.29
N MET A 81 -7.81 -20.74 -9.11
CA MET A 81 -6.99 -20.16 -10.17
C MET A 81 -5.81 -21.05 -10.58
N PRO A 82 -5.18 -20.81 -11.75
CA PRO A 82 -4.06 -21.62 -12.24
C PRO A 82 -2.92 -21.76 -11.21
N ARG A 83 -2.46 -23.00 -10.99
CA ARG A 83 -1.44 -23.36 -9.96
C ARG A 83 -0.07 -22.68 -10.11
N ASN A 84 0.21 -22.09 -11.26
CA ASN A 84 1.46 -21.38 -11.57
C ASN A 84 1.39 -19.86 -11.26
N ALA A 85 0.26 -19.35 -10.77
CA ALA A 85 0.07 -17.93 -10.48
C ALA A 85 0.22 -17.64 -8.98
N SER A 86 1.46 -17.66 -8.47
CA SER A 86 1.75 -17.24 -7.10
C SER A 86 1.48 -15.75 -6.93
N THR A 87 0.68 -15.39 -5.91
CA THR A 87 0.51 -14.00 -5.49
C THR A 87 1.35 -13.77 -4.24
N SER A 88 2.30 -12.84 -4.31
CA SER A 88 3.03 -12.39 -3.12
C SER A 88 2.37 -11.14 -2.55
N LEU A 89 2.04 -11.19 -1.27
CA LEU A 89 1.46 -10.06 -0.54
C LEU A 89 2.60 -9.26 0.09
N SER A 90 2.77 -8.01 -0.34
CA SER A 90 3.82 -7.14 0.16
C SER A 90 3.34 -6.23 1.27
N GLN A 91 2.19 -5.57 1.08
CA GLN A 91 1.65 -4.65 2.06
C GLN A 91 0.14 -4.81 2.21
N SER A 92 -0.32 -4.71 3.47
CA SER A 92 -1.73 -4.58 3.82
C SER A 92 -2.01 -3.11 4.14
N ILE A 93 -3.10 -2.59 3.60
CA ILE A 93 -3.50 -1.20 3.77
C ILE A 93 -4.75 -1.16 4.63
N PHE A 94 -4.65 -0.47 5.77
CA PHE A 94 -5.70 -0.35 6.75
C PHE A 94 -6.21 1.08 6.84
N ASN A 95 -7.53 1.22 6.95
CA ASN A 95 -8.22 2.43 7.37
C ASN A 95 -9.40 2.01 8.25
N VAL A 96 -9.46 2.51 9.48
CA VAL A 96 -10.51 2.13 10.43
C VAL A 96 -11.72 3.02 10.19
N PRO A 97 -12.88 2.49 9.79
CA PRO A 97 -14.04 3.33 9.54
C PRO A 97 -14.62 3.84 10.86
N ILE A 98 -14.72 5.17 10.98
CA ILE A 98 -15.45 5.87 12.04
C ILE A 98 -16.28 6.95 11.34
N ASP A 99 -17.58 6.99 11.61
CA ASP A 99 -18.50 7.88 10.90
C ASP A 99 -18.06 9.35 11.02
N ARG A 100 -17.88 10.00 9.87
CA ARG A 100 -17.43 11.40 9.73
C ARG A 100 -16.14 11.74 10.50
N VAL A 101 -15.28 10.77 10.74
CA VAL A 101 -13.97 10.98 11.39
C VAL A 101 -12.86 10.56 10.44
N GLN A 102 -11.88 11.44 10.24
CA GLN A 102 -10.69 11.08 9.47
C GLN A 102 -9.76 10.20 10.29
N THR A 103 -9.69 8.92 9.93
CA THR A 103 -8.74 7.98 10.52
C THR A 103 -7.46 7.88 9.68
N PRO A 104 -6.28 7.76 10.31
CA PRO A 104 -5.04 7.59 9.57
C PRO A 104 -5.06 6.31 8.73
N THR A 105 -4.68 6.44 7.46
CA THR A 105 -4.47 5.28 6.59
C THR A 105 -3.02 4.79 6.72
N VAL A 106 -2.86 3.49 6.94
CA VAL A 106 -1.53 2.90 7.16
C VAL A 106 -1.31 1.70 6.23
N ALA A 107 -0.20 1.72 5.52
CA ALA A 107 0.32 0.55 4.80
C ALA A 107 1.41 -0.10 5.65
N VAL A 108 1.29 -1.41 5.89
CA VAL A 108 2.25 -2.18 6.69
C VAL A 108 2.64 -3.46 5.97
N PRO A 109 3.84 -4.02 6.23
CA PRO A 109 4.22 -5.32 5.69
C PRO A 109 3.21 -6.41 6.09
N SER A 110 2.75 -7.17 5.11
CA SER A 110 1.70 -8.19 5.30
C SER A 110 2.27 -9.59 5.52
N GLY A 111 3.45 -9.88 4.95
CA GLY A 111 3.99 -11.24 4.93
C GLY A 111 3.24 -12.16 3.95
N ASN A 112 3.84 -13.32 3.64
CA ASN A 112 3.37 -14.25 2.61
C ASN A 112 2.75 -15.54 3.17
N THR A 113 2.43 -15.58 4.47
CA THR A 113 1.67 -16.67 5.10
C THR A 113 0.39 -16.11 5.71
N GLU A 114 -0.64 -16.95 5.83
CA GLU A 114 -1.93 -16.56 6.42
C GLU A 114 -1.76 -15.95 7.81
N SER A 115 -0.98 -16.61 8.67
CA SER A 115 -0.70 -16.14 10.02
C SER A 115 0.01 -14.79 10.04
N SER A 116 0.97 -14.56 9.14
CA SER A 116 1.66 -13.27 9.03
C SER A 116 0.72 -12.18 8.52
N PHE A 117 -0.13 -12.51 7.56
CA PHE A 117 -1.10 -11.58 6.98
C PHE A 117 -2.12 -11.12 8.00
N ILE A 118 -2.69 -12.05 8.77
CA ILE A 118 -3.62 -11.75 9.85
C ILE A 118 -2.94 -10.90 10.94
N ALA A 119 -1.69 -11.23 11.28
CA ALA A 119 -0.91 -10.49 12.28
C ALA A 119 -0.53 -9.06 11.84
N SER A 120 -0.62 -8.74 10.55
CA SER A 120 -0.33 -7.37 10.04
C SER A 120 -1.23 -6.30 10.66
N SER A 121 -2.44 -6.66 11.10
CA SER A 121 -3.34 -5.77 11.86
C SER A 121 -2.72 -5.23 13.15
N GLN A 122 -1.88 -6.02 13.83
CA GLN A 122 -1.17 -5.61 15.04
C GLN A 122 -0.07 -4.59 14.73
N VAL A 123 0.61 -4.76 13.60
CA VAL A 123 1.62 -3.80 13.10
C VAL A 123 0.94 -2.48 12.68
N ALA A 124 -0.23 -2.58 12.05
CA ALA A 124 -1.05 -1.43 11.71
C ALA A 124 -1.49 -0.63 12.95
N ALA A 125 -1.87 -1.31 14.04
CA ALA A 125 -2.23 -0.64 15.29
C ALA A 125 -1.10 0.24 15.85
N VAL A 126 0.15 -0.26 15.83
CA VAL A 126 1.33 0.52 16.23
C VAL A 126 1.57 1.69 15.26
N SER A 127 1.44 1.44 13.96
CA SER A 127 1.67 2.43 12.92
C SER A 127 0.66 3.59 12.96
N VAL A 128 -0.59 3.31 13.33
CA VAL A 128 -1.63 4.34 13.52
C VAL A 128 -1.28 5.26 14.68
N LEU A 129 -0.87 4.70 15.83
CA LEU A 129 -0.47 5.50 17.00
C LEU A 129 0.70 6.44 16.68
N GLN A 130 1.69 5.95 15.93
CA GLN A 130 2.84 6.76 15.51
C GLN A 130 2.45 7.94 14.61
N ARG A 131 1.39 7.80 13.80
CA ARG A 131 0.87 8.87 12.93
C ARG A 131 -0.09 9.83 13.63
N SER A 132 -0.53 9.52 14.85
CA SER A 132 -1.66 10.20 15.52
C SER A 132 -1.23 11.18 16.62
N THR A 133 0.00 11.68 16.61
CA THR A 133 0.59 12.43 17.74
C THR A 133 0.28 13.93 17.76
N GLY A 134 -0.21 14.49 16.65
CA GLY A 134 -0.29 15.93 16.41
C GLY A 134 -1.23 16.70 17.35
N THR A 135 -2.51 16.29 17.43
CA THR A 135 -3.55 16.98 18.22
C THR A 135 -4.21 16.03 19.22
N GLU A 136 -4.95 16.56 20.20
CA GLU A 136 -5.70 15.71 21.14
C GLU A 136 -6.76 14.86 20.43
N ARG A 137 -7.47 15.46 19.47
CA ARG A 137 -8.39 14.73 18.59
C ARG A 137 -7.66 13.63 17.82
N ALA A 138 -6.50 13.92 17.22
CA ALA A 138 -5.73 12.91 16.49
C ALA A 138 -5.34 11.74 17.41
N ARG A 139 -4.88 12.02 18.63
CA ARG A 139 -4.53 10.97 19.62
C ARG A 139 -5.73 10.11 19.98
N ALA A 140 -6.86 10.73 20.31
CA ALA A 140 -8.08 10.01 20.65
C ALA A 140 -8.58 9.13 19.48
N VAL A 141 -8.53 9.65 18.24
CA VAL A 141 -8.85 8.84 17.04
C VAL A 141 -7.85 7.69 16.88
N GLY A 142 -6.56 7.96 17.08
CA GLY A 142 -5.50 6.96 17.02
C GLY A 142 -5.67 5.83 18.03
N ASP A 143 -6.10 6.15 19.25
CA ASP A 143 -6.35 5.17 20.32
C ASP A 143 -7.53 4.25 19.95
N VAL A 144 -8.66 4.81 19.50
CA VAL A 144 -9.82 4.03 19.03
C VAL A 144 -9.46 3.15 17.84
N ALA A 145 -8.76 3.72 16.85
CA ALA A 145 -8.35 2.99 15.66
C ALA A 145 -7.38 1.85 16.01
N ALA A 146 -6.41 2.10 16.89
CA ALA A 146 -5.48 1.07 17.34
C ALA A 146 -6.19 -0.03 18.15
N ALA A 147 -7.16 0.31 19.00
CA ALA A 147 -7.96 -0.68 19.73
C ALA A 147 -8.74 -1.59 18.77
N ARG A 148 -9.43 -1.02 17.78
CA ARG A 148 -10.17 -1.79 16.75
C ARG A 148 -9.27 -2.66 15.89
N LEU A 149 -8.09 -2.15 15.50
CA LEU A 149 -7.11 -2.93 14.75
C LEU A 149 -6.62 -4.14 15.55
N ARG A 150 -6.32 -3.97 16.85
CA ARG A 150 -5.93 -5.07 17.72
C ARG A 150 -7.03 -6.11 17.90
N ALA A 151 -8.29 -5.68 17.86
CA ALA A 151 -9.47 -6.53 17.96
C ALA A 151 -9.83 -7.25 16.63
N GLY A 152 -9.10 -7.00 15.53
CA GLY A 152 -9.35 -7.65 14.24
C GLY A 152 -10.53 -7.05 13.47
N CYS A 153 -10.62 -5.72 13.40
CA CYS A 153 -11.70 -5.05 12.67
C CYS A 153 -11.83 -5.40 11.18
N VAL A 154 -13.02 -5.13 10.64
CA VAL A 154 -13.31 -4.98 9.21
C VAL A 154 -12.73 -3.63 8.74
N CYS A 155 -11.45 -3.61 8.39
CA CYS A 155 -10.70 -2.36 8.19
C CYS A 155 -9.53 -2.45 7.20
N VAL A 156 -9.36 -3.59 6.51
CA VAL A 156 -8.47 -3.68 5.35
C VAL A 156 -9.18 -3.05 4.17
N ILE A 157 -8.54 -2.08 3.51
CA ILE A 157 -9.13 -1.36 2.36
C ILE A 157 -8.41 -1.65 1.05
N GLY A 158 -7.24 -2.28 1.11
CA GLY A 158 -6.46 -2.65 -0.06
C GLY A 158 -5.20 -3.41 0.30
N VAL A 159 -4.58 -3.97 -0.72
CA VAL A 159 -3.33 -4.74 -0.60
C VAL A 159 -2.43 -4.45 -1.78
N VAL A 160 -1.12 -4.36 -1.52
CA VAL A 160 -0.10 -4.32 -2.56
C VAL A 160 0.42 -5.74 -2.77
N VAL A 161 0.34 -6.19 -4.00
CA VAL A 161 0.69 -7.55 -4.39
C VAL A 161 1.72 -7.56 -5.52
N ARG A 162 2.38 -8.69 -5.69
CA ARG A 162 3.10 -9.05 -6.91
C ARG A 162 2.49 -10.32 -7.48
N ALA A 163 1.98 -10.25 -8.71
CA ALA A 163 1.32 -11.35 -9.40
C ALA A 163 1.36 -11.15 -10.92
N SER A 164 1.09 -12.20 -11.69
CA SER A 164 0.93 -12.10 -13.15
C SER A 164 -0.28 -11.24 -13.56
N LEU A 165 -0.22 -10.59 -14.72
CA LEU A 165 -1.37 -9.81 -15.22
C LEU A 165 -2.65 -10.66 -15.39
N ASP A 166 -2.55 -11.92 -15.80
CA ASP A 166 -3.70 -12.86 -15.83
C ASP A 166 -4.37 -13.01 -14.45
N ARG A 167 -3.57 -13.17 -13.39
CA ARG A 167 -4.06 -13.24 -12.01
C ARG A 167 -4.71 -11.93 -11.58
N LEU A 168 -4.11 -10.80 -11.93
CA LEU A 168 -4.63 -9.47 -11.59
C LEU A 168 -5.96 -9.18 -12.30
N ARG A 169 -6.15 -9.62 -13.55
CA ARG A 169 -7.44 -9.54 -14.25
C ARG A 169 -8.51 -10.37 -13.57
N THR A 170 -8.17 -11.60 -13.17
CA THR A 170 -9.14 -12.45 -12.45
C THR A 170 -9.53 -11.85 -11.10
N LEU A 171 -8.60 -11.20 -10.40
CA LEU A 171 -8.91 -10.46 -9.16
C LEU A 171 -9.80 -9.23 -9.44
N ALA A 172 -9.61 -8.54 -10.57
CA ALA A 172 -10.42 -7.39 -10.97
C ALA A 172 -11.88 -7.76 -11.28
N GLU A 173 -12.15 -9.01 -11.63
CA GLU A 173 -13.53 -9.52 -11.86
C GLU A 173 -14.28 -9.84 -10.56
N MET A 174 -13.61 -9.84 -9.41
CA MET A 174 -14.24 -10.17 -8.13
C MET A 174 -15.12 -9.02 -7.63
N SER A 175 -16.34 -9.34 -7.19
CA SER A 175 -17.31 -8.35 -6.70
C SER A 175 -16.84 -7.51 -5.50
N GLN A 176 -15.86 -8.01 -4.74
CA GLN A 176 -15.27 -7.34 -3.58
C GLN A 176 -14.15 -6.38 -3.97
N VAL A 177 -13.65 -6.46 -5.21
CA VAL A 177 -12.54 -5.65 -5.72
C VAL A 177 -13.10 -4.48 -6.51
N ARG A 178 -12.70 -3.28 -6.12
CA ARG A 178 -13.11 -2.03 -6.76
C ARG A 178 -12.21 -1.64 -7.91
N ALA A 179 -10.92 -1.88 -7.75
CA ALA A 179 -9.92 -1.58 -8.76
C ALA A 179 -8.69 -2.46 -8.56
N VAL A 180 -8.05 -2.82 -9.67
CA VAL A 180 -6.69 -3.35 -9.66
C VAL A 180 -5.87 -2.48 -10.60
N GLN A 181 -4.84 -1.82 -10.05
CA GLN A 181 -3.88 -1.06 -10.85
C GLN A 181 -2.54 -1.78 -10.82
N ALA A 182 -1.98 -2.10 -11.98
CA ALA A 182 -0.65 -2.65 -12.14
C ALA A 182 0.36 -1.56 -12.53
N LEU A 183 1.57 -1.64 -12.00
CA LEU A 183 2.70 -0.85 -12.45
C LEU A 183 3.30 -1.40 -13.75
N PRO A 184 4.12 -0.61 -14.46
CA PRO A 184 5.01 -1.11 -15.51
C PRO A 184 5.90 -2.27 -15.04
N ALA A 185 6.41 -3.06 -16.00
CA ALA A 185 7.19 -4.27 -15.70
C ALA A 185 8.58 -3.99 -15.09
N ASP A 186 9.12 -2.79 -15.33
CA ASP A 186 10.37 -2.29 -14.77
C ASP A 186 10.24 -1.71 -13.36
N ALA A 187 9.02 -1.64 -12.82
CA ALA A 187 8.80 -1.18 -11.45
C ALA A 187 9.46 -2.12 -10.43
N SER A 188 10.26 -1.52 -9.56
CA SER A 188 11.03 -2.21 -8.53
C SER A 188 10.43 -2.04 -7.13
N SER A 189 10.55 -3.09 -6.31
CA SER A 189 10.05 -3.10 -4.92
C SER A 189 10.60 -1.92 -4.12
N GLY A 190 9.74 -1.22 -3.40
CA GLY A 190 10.12 -0.10 -2.53
C GLY A 190 10.52 1.19 -3.25
N LEU A 191 10.41 1.25 -4.58
CA LEU A 191 10.73 2.42 -5.40
C LEU A 191 9.48 3.07 -6.04
N PHE A 192 8.29 2.70 -5.57
CA PHE A 192 7.01 3.30 -5.93
C PHE A 192 6.27 3.79 -4.69
N SER A 193 5.40 4.77 -4.88
CA SER A 193 4.50 5.27 -3.83
C SER A 193 3.15 4.55 -3.88
N VAL A 194 2.47 4.49 -2.73
CA VAL A 194 1.13 3.91 -2.63
C VAL A 194 0.19 4.94 -2.02
N VAL A 195 -0.84 5.30 -2.78
CA VAL A 195 -1.95 6.18 -2.38
C VAL A 195 -3.23 5.34 -2.50
N PRO A 196 -3.80 4.83 -1.40
CA PRO A 196 -4.97 3.98 -1.50
C PRO A 196 -6.23 4.77 -1.83
N LEU A 197 -7.08 4.21 -2.70
CA LEU A 197 -8.46 4.69 -2.87
C LEU A 197 -9.28 4.24 -1.66
N LEU A 198 -9.77 5.19 -0.85
CA LEU A 198 -10.64 4.85 0.28
C LEU A 198 -12.02 4.40 -0.23
N PRO A 199 -12.68 3.42 0.44
CA PRO A 199 -14.06 3.03 0.13
C PRO A 199 -15.05 4.21 0.11
N THR A 200 -14.84 5.20 0.99
CA THR A 200 -15.68 6.41 1.09
C THR A 200 -15.48 7.41 -0.05
N MET A 201 -14.39 7.32 -0.82
CA MET A 201 -14.15 8.17 -1.99
C MET A 201 -14.92 7.61 -3.18
N THR A 202 -16.12 8.12 -3.45
CA THR A 202 -17.02 7.58 -4.50
C THR A 202 -17.06 8.40 -5.78
N THR A 203 -16.91 9.73 -5.67
CA THR A 203 -16.98 10.65 -6.81
C THR A 203 -15.63 11.26 -7.14
N VAL A 204 -15.01 11.94 -6.17
CA VAL A 204 -13.71 12.61 -6.31
C VAL A 204 -12.77 12.21 -5.17
N VAL A 205 -11.48 12.17 -5.45
CA VAL A 205 -10.43 11.86 -4.48
C VAL A 205 -10.12 13.11 -3.67
N ALA A 206 -10.83 13.26 -2.55
CA ALA A 206 -10.70 14.41 -1.66
C ALA A 206 -10.83 13.97 -0.20
N PRO A 207 -10.30 14.77 0.76
CA PRO A 207 -10.50 14.52 2.18
C PRO A 207 -11.99 14.46 2.54
N THR A 208 -12.38 13.50 3.36
CA THR A 208 -13.75 13.39 3.90
C THR A 208 -13.96 14.35 5.07
N PRO A 209 -15.20 14.69 5.45
CA PRO A 209 -15.46 15.46 6.67
C PRO A 209 -14.83 14.83 7.93
N ASP A 210 -14.34 15.67 8.86
CA ASP A 210 -13.79 15.28 10.17
C ASP A 210 -14.50 15.99 11.34
N ASP A 211 -15.83 15.97 11.34
CA ASP A 211 -16.67 16.60 12.38
C ASP A 211 -17.50 15.59 13.18
N GLY A 212 -17.27 14.30 12.95
CA GLY A 212 -17.90 13.20 13.69
C GLY A 212 -17.42 13.10 15.14
N ALA A 213 -18.26 12.50 15.98
CA ALA A 213 -17.94 12.18 17.36
C ALA A 213 -16.93 11.01 17.41
N ILE A 214 -15.94 11.11 18.30
CA ILE A 214 -14.96 10.05 18.53
C ILE A 214 -15.57 9.07 19.55
N PRO A 215 -15.72 7.77 19.21
CA PRO A 215 -16.17 6.76 20.16
C PRO A 215 -15.18 6.58 21.31
N ALA A 216 -15.61 5.92 22.39
CA ALA A 216 -14.66 5.40 23.38
C ALA A 216 -13.82 4.28 22.75
N ALA A 217 -12.54 4.21 23.13
CA ALA A 217 -11.59 3.19 22.68
C ALA A 217 -11.85 1.83 23.34
#